data_AF-A0A6N6S6G8-F1
#
_entry.id   AF-A0A6N6S6G8-F1
#
_cell.length_a   1.000
_cell.length_b   1.000
_cell.length_c   1.000
_cell.angle_alpha   90.00
_cell.angle_beta   90.00
_cell.angle_gamma   90.00
#
_symmetry.space_group_name_H-M   'P 1'
#
loop_
_entity.id
_entity.type
_entity.pdbx_description
1 polymer ?
#
loop_
_entity_poly.entity_id
_entity_poly.type
_entity_poly.pdbx_seq_one_letter_code
_entity_poly.pdbx_strand_id
1 'polypeptide(L)'
;MSKRNIVIIPGDGIGPEITAAVIKVIEASGAEIVWVEHAAGLAALEKGKDVLPDETLEAIKEHKVALKGPCTTPIGEGFTSVNVKLRKTLDLYAA
;
A
#
# COMPACT_ATOMS: atom_id res chain seq x y z
N MET A 1 -10.69 22.06 6.66
CA MET A 1 -10.02 22.05 5.34
C MET A 1 -10.63 20.89 4.54
N SER A 2 -10.28 20.66 3.27
CA SER A 2 -10.84 19.50 2.56
C SER A 2 -10.12 18.22 2.99
N LYS A 3 -10.88 17.19 3.41
CA LYS A 3 -10.33 15.86 3.69
C LYS A 3 -9.56 15.32 2.48
N ARG A 4 -8.39 14.71 2.69
CA ARG A 4 -7.56 14.13 1.63
C ARG A 4 -7.69 12.62 1.60
N ASN A 5 -8.00 12.06 0.44
CA ASN A 5 -7.94 10.61 0.22
C ASN A 5 -6.49 10.17 0.12
N ILE A 6 -6.08 9.17 0.92
CA ILE A 6 -4.75 8.57 0.87
C ILE A 6 -4.92 7.05 0.81
N VAL A 7 -4.23 6.42 -0.13
CA VAL A 7 -4.24 4.96 -0.25
C VAL A 7 -3.51 4.36 0.94
N ILE A 8 -4.08 3.33 1.56
CA ILE A 8 -3.41 2.57 2.60
C ILE A 8 -3.29 1.10 2.20
N ILE A 9 -2.08 0.57 2.33
CA ILE A 9 -1.76 -0.84 2.07
C ILE A 9 -1.18 -1.40 3.37
N PRO A 10 -1.97 -2.10 4.21
CA PRO A 10 -1.48 -2.65 5.48
C PRO A 10 -0.26 -3.56 5.32
N GLY A 11 -0.19 -4.28 4.19
CA GLY A 11 0.91 -5.19 3.89
C GLY A 11 0.80 -6.52 4.64
N ASP A 12 1.93 -7.18 4.80
CA ASP A 12 2.06 -8.56 5.29
C ASP A 12 2.94 -8.64 6.54
N GLY A 13 2.90 -9.79 7.23
CA GLY A 13 3.71 -10.03 8.43
C GLY A 13 3.36 -9.03 9.54
N ILE A 14 4.34 -8.22 9.97
CA ILE A 14 4.12 -7.16 10.96
C ILE A 14 3.35 -5.95 10.41
N GLY A 15 3.12 -5.89 9.09
CA GLY A 15 2.58 -4.73 8.39
C GLY A 15 1.24 -4.22 8.94
N PRO A 16 0.22 -5.07 9.11
CA PRO A 16 -1.07 -4.64 9.65
C PRO A 16 -0.96 -4.00 11.04
N GLU A 17 -0.14 -4.56 11.93
CA GLU A 17 0.04 -4.04 13.30
C GLU A 17 0.66 -2.64 13.29
N ILE A 18 1.79 -2.48 12.59
CA ILE A 18 2.51 -1.19 12.55
C ILE A 18 1.72 -0.13 11.77
N THR A 19 0.99 -0.53 10.72
CA THR A 19 0.15 0.39 9.95
C THR A 19 -1.02 0.90 10.81
N ALA A 20 -1.68 0.02 11.56
CA ALA A 20 -2.73 0.43 12.49
C ALA A 20 -2.22 1.38 13.58
N ALA A 21 -0.99 1.18 14.08
CA ALA A 21 -0.36 2.11 15.02
C ALA A 21 -0.11 3.49 14.39
N VAL A 22 0.39 3.55 13.14
CA VAL A 22 0.60 4.81 12.41
C VAL A 22 -0.72 5.56 12.19
N ILE A 23 -1.80 4.86 11.81
CA ILE A 23 -3.12 5.48 11.65
C ILE A 23 -3.56 6.18 12.94
N LYS A 24 -3.46 5.51 14.09
CA LYS A 24 -3.82 6.10 15.40
C LYS A 24 -3.04 7.38 15.70
N VAL A 25 -1.74 7.40 15.40
CA VAL A 25 -0.88 8.58 15.59
C VAL A 25 -1.30 9.71 14.65
N ILE A 26 -1.58 9.40 13.37
CA ILE A 26 -2.02 10.39 12.39
C ILE A 26 -3.38 10.98 12.76
N GLU A 27 -4.34 10.15 13.21
CA GLU A 27 -5.64 10.61 13.68
C GLU A 27 -5.50 11.52 14.91
N ALA A 28 -4.64 11.16 15.87
CA ALA A 28 -4.36 11.97 17.05
C ALA A 28 -3.70 13.31 16.70
N SER A 29 -3.00 13.42 15.57
CA SER A 29 -2.42 14.69 15.09
C SER A 29 -3.47 15.69 14.56
N GLY A 30 -4.71 15.25 14.33
CA GLY A 30 -5.77 16.06 13.74
C GLY A 30 -5.70 16.18 12.21
N ALA A 31 -4.87 15.36 11.55
CA ALA A 31 -4.80 15.33 10.09
C ALA A 31 -6.13 14.85 9.48
N GLU A 32 -6.70 15.65 8.58
CA GLU A 32 -7.97 15.33 7.91
C GLU A 32 -7.76 14.36 6.73
N ILE A 33 -7.57 13.06 7.02
CA ILE A 33 -7.34 12.00 6.03
C ILE A 33 -8.54 11.05 5.95
N VAL A 34 -8.86 10.63 4.74
CA VAL A 34 -9.77 9.50 4.45
C VAL A 34 -8.92 8.37 3.87
N TRP A 35 -8.86 7.26 4.59
CA TRP A 35 -8.09 6.10 4.19
C TRP A 35 -8.83 5.28 3.14
N VAL A 36 -8.15 5.02 2.01
CA VAL A 36 -8.66 4.18 0.92
C VAL A 36 -7.87 2.89 0.93
N GLU A 37 -8.43 1.85 1.53
CA GLU A 37 -7.71 0.59 1.77
C GLU A 37 -7.61 -0.27 0.50
N HIS A 38 -6.40 -0.70 0.19
CA HIS A 38 -6.08 -1.64 -0.89
C HIS A 38 -5.10 -2.71 -0.43
N ALA A 39 -5.00 -3.81 -1.18
CA ALA A 39 -4.11 -4.93 -0.88
C ALA A 39 -2.92 -5.01 -1.85
N ALA A 40 -1.78 -5.50 -1.34
CA ALA A 40 -0.63 -5.92 -2.12
C ALA A 40 0.18 -6.95 -1.30
N GLY A 41 0.99 -7.77 -1.96
CA GLY A 41 1.74 -8.84 -1.32
C GLY A 41 0.90 -10.11 -1.11
N LEU A 42 1.19 -10.85 -0.04
CA LEU A 42 0.47 -12.09 0.28
C LEU A 42 -1.01 -11.82 0.55
N ALA A 43 -1.34 -10.72 1.23
CA ALA A 43 -2.72 -10.31 1.49
C ALA A 43 -3.55 -10.10 0.21
N ALA A 44 -2.92 -9.79 -0.93
CA ALA A 44 -3.60 -9.73 -2.22
C ALA A 44 -3.79 -11.12 -2.85
N LEU A 45 -2.77 -11.98 -2.75
CA LEU A 45 -2.83 -13.36 -3.24
C LEU A 45 -3.88 -14.19 -2.48
N GLU A 46 -4.00 -14.02 -1.16
CA GLU A 46 -5.04 -14.64 -0.33
C GLU A 46 -6.46 -14.24 -0.75
N LYS A 47 -6.60 -13.06 -1.35
CA LYS A 47 -7.85 -12.56 -1.93
C LYS A 47 -8.06 -12.99 -3.39
N GLY A 48 -7.21 -13.89 -3.92
CA GLY A 48 -7.28 -14.38 -5.30
C GLY A 48 -6.90 -13.34 -6.35
N LYS A 49 -6.16 -12.29 -5.97
CA LYS A 49 -5.68 -11.24 -6.89
C LYS A 49 -4.20 -11.44 -7.20
N ASP A 50 -3.68 -10.69 -8.16
CA ASP A 50 -2.23 -10.60 -8.37
C ASP A 50 -1.50 -10.06 -7.15
N VAL A 51 -0.20 -10.39 -7.02
CA VAL A 51 0.66 -9.91 -5.91
C VAL A 51 0.72 -8.37 -5.82
N LEU A 52 0.50 -7.68 -6.94
CA LEU A 52 0.24 -6.25 -6.98
C LEU A 52 -0.93 -6.01 -7.94
N PRO A 53 -2.16 -5.91 -7.43
CA PRO A 53 -3.36 -5.71 -8.24
C PRO A 53 -3.35 -4.37 -8.97
N ASP A 54 -3.91 -4.33 -10.18
CA ASP A 54 -4.01 -3.10 -10.96
C ASP A 54 -4.90 -2.06 -10.28
N GLU A 55 -5.98 -2.47 -9.61
CA GLU A 55 -6.84 -1.58 -8.80
C GLU A 55 -6.04 -0.81 -7.73
N THR A 56 -5.01 -1.43 -7.14
CA THR A 56 -4.14 -0.78 -6.15
C THR A 56 -3.25 0.26 -6.83
N LEU A 57 -2.73 -0.03 -8.02
CA LEU A 57 -1.94 0.91 -8.81
C LEU A 57 -2.79 2.10 -9.28
N GLU A 58 -4.01 1.85 -9.75
CA GLU A 58 -4.92 2.89 -10.21
C GLU A 58 -5.36 3.80 -9.06
N ALA A 59 -5.65 3.25 -7.87
CA ALA A 59 -5.95 4.05 -6.69
C ALA A 59 -4.77 4.96 -6.29
N ILE A 60 -3.53 4.47 -6.36
CA ILE A 60 -2.35 5.29 -6.08
C ILE A 60 -2.17 6.37 -7.15
N LYS A 61 -2.40 6.05 -8.42
CA LYS A 61 -2.36 7.05 -9.52
C LYS A 61 -3.46 8.10 -9.36
N GLU A 62 -4.63 7.74 -8.85
CA GLU A 62 -5.73 8.67 -8.59
C GLU A 62 -5.41 9.60 -7.41
N HIS A 63 -5.06 9.05 -6.25
CA HIS A 63 -4.89 9.80 -5.01
C HIS A 63 -3.47 10.33 -4.77
N LYS A 64 -2.50 9.93 -5.60
CA LYS A 64 -1.09 10.36 -5.63
C LYS A 64 -0.24 10.02 -4.42
N VAL A 65 -0.84 9.70 -3.27
CA VAL A 65 -0.16 9.44 -2.00
C VAL A 65 -0.63 8.10 -1.46
N ALA A 66 0.33 7.29 -0.99
CA ALA A 66 0.07 6.00 -0.39
C ALA A 66 0.92 5.79 0.88
N LEU A 67 0.31 5.23 1.93
CA LEU A 67 0.99 4.68 3.09
C LEU A 67 0.99 3.16 2.96
N LYS A 68 2.17 2.55 3.05
CA LYS A 68 2.35 1.12 2.81
C LYS A 68 3.17 0.47 3.93
N GLY A 69 2.62 -0.58 4.53
CA GLY A 69 3.37 -1.54 5.35
C GLY A 69 4.28 -2.45 4.52
N PRO A 70 5.19 -3.22 5.13
CA PRO A 70 6.01 -4.21 4.42
C PRO A 70 5.13 -5.20 3.64
N CYS A 71 5.53 -5.56 2.41
CA CYS A 71 4.84 -6.59 1.63
C CYS A 71 5.83 -7.69 1.29
N THR A 72 5.43 -8.93 1.53
CA THR A 72 6.20 -10.12 1.19
C THR A 72 6.07 -10.39 -0.30
N THR A 73 7.20 -10.68 -0.95
CA THR A 73 7.23 -11.20 -2.32
C THR A 73 7.59 -12.69 -2.23
N PRO A 74 6.74 -13.61 -2.73
CA PRO A 74 7.07 -15.03 -2.77
C PRO A 74 8.39 -15.27 -3.53
N ILE A 75 9.21 -16.19 -3.01
CA ILE A 75 10.50 -16.55 -3.62
C ILE A 75 10.27 -17.70 -4.61
N GLY A 76 10.87 -17.61 -5.81
CA GLY A 76 11.04 -18.77 -6.71
C GLY A 76 10.02 -18.92 -7.86
N GLU A 77 8.94 -18.15 -7.89
CA GLU A 77 7.85 -18.34 -8.89
C GLU A 77 7.78 -17.24 -9.97
N GLY A 78 8.87 -16.54 -10.24
CA GLY A 78 8.91 -15.49 -11.29
C GLY A 78 8.19 -14.18 -10.91
N PHE A 79 7.80 -14.01 -9.65
CA PHE A 79 7.25 -12.75 -9.17
C PHE A 79 8.32 -11.65 -9.13
N THR A 80 7.99 -10.52 -9.73
CA THR A 80 8.75 -9.29 -9.51
C THR A 80 8.42 -8.76 -8.12
N SER A 81 9.44 -8.33 -7.36
CA SER A 81 9.24 -7.69 -6.06
C SER A 81 8.15 -6.62 -6.11
N VAL A 82 7.17 -6.71 -5.22
CA VAL A 82 6.07 -5.74 -5.13
C VAL A 82 6.62 -4.32 -5.01
N ASN A 83 7.65 -4.12 -4.19
CA ASN A 83 8.27 -2.82 -3.97
C ASN A 83 8.95 -2.29 -5.25
N VAL A 84 9.64 -3.15 -6.00
CA VAL A 84 10.31 -2.78 -7.26
C VAL A 84 9.28 -2.50 -8.35
N LYS A 85 8.27 -3.37 -8.51
CA LYS A 85 7.18 -3.19 -9.49
C LYS A 85 6.45 -1.87 -9.22
N LEU A 86 6.08 -1.59 -7.97
CA LEU A 86 5.39 -0.36 -7.59
C LEU A 86 6.21 0.89 -7.93
N ARG A 87 7.50 0.93 -7.57
CA ARG A 87 8.38 2.06 -7.89
C ARG A 87 8.55 2.27 -9.39
N LYS A 88 8.78 1.19 -10.16
CA LYS A 88 8.94 1.27 -11.61
C LYS A 88 7.66 1.71 -12.31
N THR A 89 6.51 1.14 -11.95
CA THR A 89 5.22 1.46 -12.58
C THR A 89 4.77 2.90 -12.29
N LEU A 90 5.15 3.45 -11.13
CA LEU A 90 4.78 4.81 -10.71
C LEU A 90 5.90 5.83 -10.92
N ASP A 91 7.02 5.46 -11.56
CA ASP A 91 8.20 6.29 -11.79
C ASP A 91 8.75 6.98 -10.51
N LEU A 92 8.76 6.23 -9.39
CA LEU A 92 9.28 6.71 -8.10
C LEU A 92 10.80 6.53 -8.06
N TYR A 93 11.51 7.41 -8.74
CA TYR A 93 12.96 7.30 -8.98
C TYR A 93 13.85 7.71 -7.79
N ALA A 94 13.32 8.47 -6.82
CA ALA A 94 14.04 8.91 -5.62
C ALA A 94 13.54 8.18 -4.37
N ALA A 95 14.47 7.78 -3.50
CA ALA A 95 14.20 7.05 -2.26
C ALA A 95 14.97 7.64 -1.08
#